data_AF-A0A2D8XJ35-F1
#
_entry.id   AF-A0A2D8XJ35-F1
#
_cell.length_a   1.000
_cell.length_b   1.000
_cell.length_c   1.000
_cell.angle_alpha   90.00
_cell.angle_beta   90.00
_cell.angle_gamma   90.00
#
_symmetry.space_group_name_H-M   'P 1'
#
loop_
_entity.id
_entity.type
_entity.pdbx_description
1 polymer ?
#
loop_
_entity_poly.entity_id
_entity_poly.type
_entity_poly.pdbx_seq_one_letter_code
_entity_poly.pdbx_strand_id
1 'polypeptide(L)'
;MAFPHDQFPKEVYHLSDTTEASAPAGSHFFAVMCLAGGAITLKGEGASLYKVNSTVYEDAANTGSAVTMAAGQTIYGKFSSVQCAGSATAVAYVSR
;
A
#
# COMPACT_ATOMS: atom_id res chain seq x y z
N MET A 1 11.07 -11.89 12.32
CA MET A 1 10.92 -11.97 10.85
C MET A 1 9.88 -13.02 10.52
N ALA A 2 8.70 -12.59 10.03
CA ALA A 2 7.81 -13.36 9.16
C ALA A 2 6.53 -12.55 8.93
N PHE A 3 6.19 -12.29 7.66
CA PHE A 3 4.83 -12.51 7.18
C PHE A 3 4.86 -12.88 5.69
N PRO A 4 5.21 -14.14 5.32
CA PRO A 4 4.98 -14.65 3.97
C PRO A 4 3.86 -15.70 4.02
N HIS A 5 2.71 -15.36 4.61
CA HIS A 5 1.50 -16.16 4.45
C HIS A 5 0.93 -15.96 3.03
N ASP A 6 1.15 -14.78 2.46
CA ASP A 6 0.70 -14.40 1.11
C ASP A 6 1.87 -14.48 0.13
N GLN A 7 2.26 -15.70 -0.27
CA GLN A 7 3.46 -15.89 -1.09
C GLN A 7 3.29 -15.48 -2.56
N PHE A 8 2.06 -15.33 -3.06
CA PHE A 8 1.80 -14.87 -4.42
C PHE A 8 0.61 -13.90 -4.49
N PRO A 9 0.77 -12.75 -5.15
CA PRO A 9 -0.35 -11.87 -5.41
C PRO A 9 -1.36 -12.56 -6.30
N LYS A 10 -2.62 -12.62 -5.88
CA LYS A 10 -3.72 -13.15 -6.70
C LYS A 10 -4.14 -12.15 -7.76
N GLU A 11 -4.00 -10.86 -7.45
CA GLU A 11 -4.32 -9.75 -8.34
C GLU A 11 -3.25 -8.65 -8.17
N VAL A 12 -3.03 -7.88 -9.23
CA VAL A 12 -2.07 -6.78 -9.24
C VAL A 12 -2.76 -5.56 -9.84
N TYR A 13 -2.72 -4.45 -9.12
CA TYR A 13 -3.29 -3.18 -9.52
C TYR A 13 -2.18 -2.22 -9.93
N HIS A 14 -2.31 -1.60 -11.10
CA HIS A 14 -1.48 -0.47 -11.48
C HIS A 14 -2.26 0.83 -11.21
N LEU A 15 -1.74 1.63 -10.29
CA LEU A 15 -2.32 2.88 -9.83
C LEU A 15 -1.56 4.01 -10.51
N SER A 16 -2.17 4.62 -11.53
CA SER A 16 -1.56 5.67 -12.35
C SER A 16 -2.27 7.01 -12.31
N ASP A 17 -3.31 7.12 -11.47
CA ASP A 17 -4.12 8.30 -11.32
C ASP A 17 -4.44 8.55 -9.84
N THR A 18 -5.28 9.56 -9.58
CA THR A 18 -5.73 9.90 -8.24
C THR A 18 -6.94 9.10 -7.76
N THR A 19 -7.32 8.04 -8.49
CA THR A 19 -8.47 7.22 -8.14
C THR A 19 -8.10 6.29 -6.98
N GLU A 20 -8.96 6.24 -5.96
CA GLU A 20 -8.79 5.31 -4.86
C GLU A 20 -9.14 3.89 -5.32
N ALA A 21 -8.19 2.97 -5.17
CA ALA A 21 -8.41 1.55 -5.41
C ALA A 21 -8.71 0.85 -4.09
N SER A 22 -9.89 0.25 -4.00
CA SER A 22 -10.31 -0.57 -2.86
C SER A 22 -9.98 -2.04 -3.10
N ALA A 23 -9.58 -2.73 -2.04
CA ALA A 23 -9.35 -4.16 -2.08
C ALA A 23 -10.70 -4.88 -2.31
N PRO A 24 -10.72 -5.96 -3.10
CA PRO A 24 -11.90 -6.81 -3.24
C PRO A 24 -12.40 -7.34 -1.88
N ALA A 25 -13.70 -7.60 -1.77
CA ALA A 25 -14.29 -8.11 -0.53
C ALA A 25 -13.60 -9.40 -0.04
N GLY A 26 -13.26 -9.43 1.26
CA GLY A 26 -12.52 -10.55 1.86
C GLY A 26 -11.06 -10.67 1.41
N SER A 27 -10.49 -9.58 0.86
CA SER A 27 -9.10 -9.48 0.42
C SER A 27 -8.47 -8.20 0.97
N HIS A 28 -7.15 -8.09 0.88
CA HIS A 28 -6.39 -6.91 1.30
C HIS A 28 -5.17 -6.71 0.40
N PHE A 29 -4.74 -5.45 0.25
CA PHE A 29 -3.43 -5.17 -0.33
C PHE A 29 -2.36 -5.49 0.71
N PHE A 30 -1.34 -6.27 0.34
CA PHE A 30 -0.26 -6.64 1.26
C PHE A 30 1.06 -5.93 0.98
N ALA A 31 1.24 -5.43 -0.24
CA ALA A 31 2.39 -4.67 -0.66
C ALA A 31 1.99 -3.58 -1.67
N VAL A 32 2.62 -2.42 -1.59
CA VAL A 32 2.46 -1.33 -2.56
C VAL A 32 3.85 -0.82 -2.93
N MET A 33 4.22 -0.95 -4.19
CA MET A 33 5.50 -0.49 -4.75
C MET A 33 5.29 0.83 -5.47
N CYS A 34 5.99 1.88 -5.06
CA CYS A 34 5.96 3.18 -5.71
C CYS A 34 6.83 3.17 -6.98
N LEU A 35 6.22 3.47 -8.13
CA LEU A 35 6.90 3.55 -9.43
C LEU A 35 7.41 4.98 -9.70
N ALA A 36 6.57 5.99 -9.42
CA ALA A 36 6.94 7.40 -9.48
C ALA A 36 6.70 8.05 -8.12
N GLY A 37 7.72 8.76 -7.62
CA GLY A 37 7.73 9.31 -6.27
C GLY A 37 6.60 10.31 -6.02
N GLY A 38 6.09 10.32 -4.79
CA GLY A 38 5.04 11.22 -4.34
C GLY A 38 4.35 10.71 -3.09
N ALA A 39 3.19 11.28 -2.77
CA ALA A 39 2.38 10.84 -1.64
C ALA A 39 1.41 9.72 -2.08
N ILE A 40 1.40 8.63 -1.31
CA ILE A 40 0.45 7.53 -1.46
C ILE A 40 -0.35 7.43 -0.17
N THR A 41 -1.66 7.54 -0.27
CA THR A 41 -2.57 7.39 0.86
C THR A 41 -3.00 5.93 0.98
N LEU A 42 -2.83 5.37 2.17
CA LEU A 42 -3.13 3.97 2.47
C LEU A 42 -4.14 3.93 3.60
N LYS A 43 -5.29 3.28 3.39
CA LYS A 43 -6.24 2.98 4.46
C LYS A 43 -6.01 1.56 4.94
N GLY A 44 -5.80 1.39 6.23
CA GLY A 44 -5.70 0.08 6.87
C GLY A 44 -7.01 -0.30 7.54
N GLU A 45 -7.17 -1.59 7.84
CA GLU A 45 -8.17 -2.08 8.81
C GLU A 45 -7.46 -2.35 10.16
N GLY A 46 -6.86 -1.32 10.75
CA GLY A 46 -6.02 -1.47 11.95
C GLY A 46 -4.65 -2.13 11.67
N ALA A 47 -4.12 -1.96 10.46
CA ALA A 47 -2.82 -2.52 10.07
C ALA A 47 -1.68 -1.55 10.36
N SER A 48 -0.55 -2.07 10.84
CA SER A 48 0.69 -1.29 10.99
C SER A 48 1.40 -1.16 9.64
N LEU A 49 1.67 0.07 9.22
CA LEU A 49 2.48 0.44 8.06
C LEU A 49 3.95 0.17 8.35
N TYR A 50 4.63 -0.55 7.47
CA TYR A 50 6.09 -0.64 7.49
C TYR A 50 6.71 0.33 6.47
N LYS A 51 7.24 1.47 6.93
CA LYS A 51 8.01 2.37 6.07
C LYS A 51 9.45 1.84 5.94
N VAL A 52 9.77 1.26 4.79
CA VAL A 52 11.09 0.64 4.49
C VAL A 52 12.28 1.61 4.63
N ASN A 53 12.05 2.94 4.70
CA ASN A 53 13.16 3.91 4.84
C ASN A 53 13.42 4.45 6.24
N SER A 54 12.67 4.05 7.28
CA SER A 54 12.77 4.72 8.59
C SER A 54 12.73 3.84 9.83
N THR A 55 12.68 2.50 9.74
CA THR A 55 12.60 1.58 10.91
C THR A 55 11.43 1.81 11.89
N VAL A 56 10.50 2.73 11.59
CA VAL A 56 9.35 3.05 12.43
C VAL A 56 8.09 2.41 11.86
N TYR A 57 7.32 1.77 12.74
CA TYR A 57 5.96 1.31 12.47
C TYR A 57 5.00 2.47 12.76
N GLU A 58 4.19 2.85 11.77
CA GLU A 58 3.08 3.77 12.00
C GLU A 58 1.77 3.00 11.78
N ASP A 59 0.77 3.18 12.63
CA ASP A 59 -0.53 2.56 12.36
C ASP A 59 -1.20 3.26 11.18
N ALA A 60 -1.62 2.48 10.17
CA ALA A 60 -2.50 3.01 9.13
C ALA A 60 -3.88 3.21 9.77
N ALA A 61 -4.25 4.48 9.94
CA ALA A 61 -5.59 4.82 10.40
C ALA A 61 -6.63 4.37 9.36
N ASN A 62 -7.82 3.98 9.83
CA ASN A 62 -8.96 3.68 8.95
C ASN A 62 -9.36 4.91 8.09
N THR A 63 -8.98 6.12 8.52
CA THR A 63 -9.18 7.37 7.78
C THR A 63 -8.16 7.59 6.65
N GLY A 64 -7.11 6.77 6.59
CA GLY A 64 -6.02 6.88 5.63
C GLY A 64 -4.83 7.65 6.17
N SER A 65 -3.63 7.13 5.92
CA SER A 65 -2.36 7.79 6.20
C SER A 65 -1.64 8.06 4.88
N ALA A 66 -1.29 9.33 4.63
CA ALA A 66 -0.48 9.70 3.47
C ALA A 66 1.00 9.45 3.77
N VAL A 67 1.62 8.59 2.97
CA VAL A 67 3.05 8.26 3.08
C VAL A 67 3.77 8.81 1.86
N THR A 68 4.73 9.70 2.07
CA THR A 68 5.64 10.11 1.00
C THR A 68 6.63 8.98 0.70
N MET A 69 6.61 8.51 -0.54
CA MET A 69 7.45 7.45 -1.05
C MET A 69 8.29 7.95 -2.23
N ALA A 70 9.55 7.55 -2.28
CA ALA A 70 10.40 7.70 -3.45
C ALA A 70 10.15 6.54 -4.43
N ALA A 71 10.43 6.76 -5.72
CA ALA A 71 10.39 5.71 -6.72
C ALA A 71 11.26 4.51 -6.31
N GLY A 72 10.74 3.30 -6.49
CA GLY A 72 11.38 2.04 -6.08
C GLY A 72 11.18 1.65 -4.62
N GLN A 73 10.54 2.48 -3.80
CA GLN A 73 10.18 2.09 -2.43
C GLN A 73 8.94 1.20 -2.42
N THR A 74 8.95 0.22 -1.52
CA THR A 74 7.79 -0.64 -1.26
C THR A 74 7.34 -0.47 0.17
N ILE A 75 6.04 -0.46 0.39
CA ILE A 75 5.42 -0.50 1.71
C ILE A 75 4.64 -1.79 1.85
N TYR A 76 4.75 -2.42 3.01
CA TYR A 76 4.10 -3.68 3.32
C TYR A 76 3.14 -3.48 4.49
N GLY A 77 2.01 -4.20 4.48
CA GLY A 77 0.98 -4.09 5.51
C GLY A 77 -0.29 -4.84 5.14
N LYS A 78 -1.44 -4.44 5.67
CA LYS A 78 -2.76 -4.92 5.26
C LYS A 78 -3.67 -3.73 4.99
N PHE A 79 -3.81 -3.36 3.72
CA PHE A 79 -4.54 -2.16 3.32
C PHE A 79 -5.89 -2.54 2.71
N SER A 80 -6.94 -1.83 3.11
CA SER A 80 -8.26 -1.90 2.49
C SER A 80 -8.35 -1.01 1.25
N SER A 81 -7.55 0.06 1.19
CA SER A 81 -7.45 0.87 -0.03
C SER A 81 -6.10 1.58 -0.19
N VAL A 82 -5.83 1.94 -1.44
CA VAL A 82 -4.62 2.65 -1.86
C VAL A 82 -5.03 3.75 -2.84
N GLN A 83 -4.51 4.96 -2.64
CA GLN A 83 -4.72 6.09 -3.54
C GLN A 83 -3.39 6.80 -3.78
N CYS A 84 -3.04 7.02 -5.04
CA CYS A 84 -1.88 7.85 -5.39
C CYS A 84 -2.30 9.33 -5.44
N ALA A 85 -1.43 10.25 -5.05
CA ALA A 85 -1.66 11.68 -5.16
C ALA A 85 -0.78 12.33 -6.24
N GLY A 86 -1.36 13.25 -7.01
CA GLY A 86 -0.65 14.01 -8.03
C GLY A 86 -0.05 13.10 -9.12
N SER A 87 1.26 13.20 -9.31
CA SER A 87 2.01 12.40 -10.30
C SER A 87 2.55 11.08 -9.73
N ALA A 88 2.21 10.73 -8.49
CA ALA A 88 2.62 9.46 -7.91
C ALA A 88 1.98 8.31 -8.68
N THR A 89 2.74 7.24 -8.91
CA THR A 89 2.23 5.99 -9.48
C THR A 89 2.73 4.81 -8.66
N ALA A 90 1.94 3.75 -8.60
CA ALA A 90 2.26 2.58 -7.78
C ALA A 90 1.71 1.28 -8.36
N VAL A 91 2.28 0.17 -7.91
CA VAL A 91 1.74 -1.18 -8.11
C VAL A 91 1.31 -1.72 -6.75
N ALA A 92 0.05 -2.09 -6.62
CA ALA A 92 -0.51 -2.66 -5.39
C ALA A 92 -0.82 -4.14 -5.58
N TYR A 93 -0.45 -4.95 -4.59
CA TYR A 93 -0.50 -6.41 -4.64
C TYR A 93 -1.62 -6.98 -3.76
N VAL A 94 -2.51 -7.72 -4.41
CA VAL A 94 -3.67 -8.53 -3.98
C VAL A 94 -3.41 -9.78 -3.12
N SER A 95 -3.83 -9.90 -1.86
CA SER A 95 -4.05 -11.24 -1.27
C SER A 95 -5.38 -11.39 -0.52
N ARG A 96 -5.78 -12.65 -0.25
CA ARG A 96 -6.96 -13.01 0.55
C ARG A 96 -6.57 -13.33 1.97
#